data_AF-T0M0R0-F1
#
_entry.id   AF-T0M0R0-F1
#
_cell.length_a   1.000
_cell.length_b   1.000
_cell.length_c   1.000
_cell.angle_alpha   90.00
_cell.angle_beta   90.00
_cell.angle_gamma   90.00
#
_symmetry.space_group_name_H-M   'P 1'
#
loop_
_entity.id
_entity.type
_entity.pdbx_description
1 polymer ?
#
loop_
_entity_poly.entity_id
_entity_poly.type
_entity_poly.pdbx_seq_one_letter_code
_entity_poly.pdbx_strand_id
1 'polypeptide(L)'
;MAKVREHLLERAEGVILWVVMVLRELSAVAKSAIRCTPADIENVLAQIPPSLEDLYQDMLFKIVDKSSESNLLAGYVFSWLIFADKTLKVCEIRDALAMFGWSKASPHEDNYLNSHRLIQIGTNWERVKWALNEACGGLVEIVPNEKPAISKLLNEQTVGPDDFVQIIHQTAKDFIVVNGSSLSRSINNGQGLDDVLAACYHYLELAFNEMHGNSANKSLGHFIDGLQ
;
A
#
# COMPACT_ATOMS: atom_id res chain seq x y z
N MET A 1 28.89 15.21 2.15
CA MET A 1 29.09 13.73 2.11
C MET A 1 29.64 13.17 3.42
N ALA A 2 30.80 13.60 3.93
CA ALA A 2 31.36 13.07 5.19
C ALA A 2 30.41 13.24 6.41
N LYS A 3 29.84 14.43 6.61
CA LYS A 3 28.87 14.72 7.68
C LYS A 3 27.59 13.87 7.62
N VAL A 4 27.07 13.63 6.41
CA VAL A 4 25.87 12.78 6.21
C VAL A 4 26.17 11.36 6.64
N ARG A 5 27.32 10.83 6.22
CA ARG A 5 27.76 9.49 6.59
C ARG A 5 27.97 9.35 8.10
N GLU A 6 28.61 10.32 8.73
CA GLU A 6 28.82 10.36 10.19
C GLU A 6 27.49 10.38 10.95
N HIS A 7 26.57 11.26 10.54
CA HIS A 7 25.23 11.33 11.13
C HIS A 7 24.44 10.01 11.01
N LEU A 8 24.50 9.36 9.85
CA LEU A 8 23.86 8.06 9.65
C LEU A 8 24.49 6.96 10.52
N LEU A 9 25.82 6.96 10.67
CA LEU A 9 26.52 5.96 11.48
C LEU A 9 26.27 6.13 12.98
N GLU A 10 26.19 7.38 13.45
CA GLU A 10 25.92 7.69 14.85
C GLU A 10 24.47 7.36 15.24
N ARG A 11 23.50 7.69 14.36
CA ARG A 11 22.07 7.56 14.68
C ARG A 11 21.41 6.26 14.26
N ALA A 12 22.02 5.49 13.37
CA ALA A 12 21.42 4.22 12.97
C ALA A 12 21.26 3.26 14.16
N GLU A 13 22.07 3.38 15.22
CA GLU A 13 22.09 2.46 16.38
C GLU A 13 22.12 0.97 15.95
N GLY A 14 22.70 0.68 14.77
CA GLY A 14 22.73 -0.66 14.17
C GLY A 14 21.48 -1.08 13.37
N VAL A 15 20.45 -0.24 13.29
CA VAL A 15 19.19 -0.49 12.57
C VAL A 15 19.32 -0.10 11.10
N ILE A 16 19.70 -1.06 10.26
CA ILE A 16 19.86 -0.88 8.80
C ILE A 16 18.58 -0.34 8.15
N LEU A 17 17.40 -0.77 8.62
CA LEU A 17 16.12 -0.31 8.07
C LEU A 17 15.95 1.21 8.21
N TRP A 18 16.30 1.79 9.35
CA TRP A 18 16.23 3.24 9.57
C TRP A 18 17.08 3.97 8.54
N VAL A 19 18.31 3.50 8.29
CA VAL A 19 19.20 4.07 7.26
C VAL A 19 18.58 4.00 5.88
N VAL A 20 17.98 2.86 5.52
CA VAL A 20 17.32 2.69 4.21
C VAL A 20 16.16 3.69 4.06
N MET A 21 15.34 3.88 5.09
CA MET A 21 14.20 4.79 5.06
C MET A 21 14.65 6.25 4.94
N VAL A 22 15.67 6.64 5.69
CA VAL A 22 16.31 7.96 5.59
C VAL A 22 16.87 8.21 4.18
N LEU A 23 17.58 7.23 3.61
CA LEU A 23 18.11 7.36 2.25
C LEU A 23 17.01 7.49 1.19
N ARG A 24 15.86 6.83 1.38
CA ARG A 24 14.69 6.98 0.50
C ARG A 24 14.11 8.40 0.57
N GLU A 25 13.98 8.97 1.76
CA GLU A 25 13.47 10.35 1.95
C GLU A 25 14.43 11.40 1.36
N LEU A 26 15.73 11.26 1.60
CA LEU A 26 16.74 12.11 0.99
C LEU A 26 16.75 11.99 -0.54
N SER A 27 16.59 10.77 -1.07
CA SER A 27 16.50 10.55 -2.52
C SER A 27 15.25 11.19 -3.10
N ALA A 28 14.11 11.15 -2.41
CA ALA A 28 12.88 11.78 -2.86
C ALA A 28 13.03 13.31 -2.97
N VAL A 29 13.65 13.95 -1.99
CA VAL A 29 13.95 15.40 -2.01
C VAL A 29 14.91 15.76 -3.13
N ALA A 30 15.96 14.95 -3.33
CA ALA A 30 16.92 15.17 -4.40
C ALA A 30 16.30 15.03 -5.81
N LYS A 31 15.30 14.15 -5.97
CA LYS A 31 14.60 13.91 -7.24
C LYS A 31 13.47 14.91 -7.50
N SER A 32 12.81 15.42 -6.47
CA SER A 32 11.67 16.33 -6.61
C SER A 32 12.09 17.80 -6.76
N ALA A 33 13.28 18.17 -6.28
CA ALA A 33 13.75 19.54 -6.35
C ALA A 33 14.41 19.87 -7.70
N ILE A 34 13.98 20.97 -8.34
CA ILE A 34 14.65 21.57 -9.51
C ILE A 34 16.11 21.93 -9.17
N ARG A 35 16.38 22.27 -7.91
CA ARG A 35 17.70 22.50 -7.35
C ARG A 35 17.78 21.89 -5.96
N CYS A 36 18.65 20.90 -5.77
CA CYS A 36 18.97 20.34 -4.46
C CYS A 36 20.33 20.87 -4.01
N THR A 37 20.38 21.52 -2.85
CA THR A 37 21.60 22.03 -2.24
C THR A 37 22.02 21.18 -1.04
N PRO A 38 23.30 21.22 -0.62
CA PRO A 38 23.73 20.57 0.61
C PRO A 38 22.93 21.02 1.85
N ALA A 39 22.48 22.28 1.89
CA ALA A 39 21.66 22.80 2.97
C ALA A 39 20.27 22.13 3.02
N ASP A 40 19.69 21.80 1.87
CA ASP A 40 18.40 21.08 1.81
C ASP A 40 18.54 19.67 2.38
N ILE A 41 19.65 18.99 2.05
CA ILE A 41 19.97 17.66 2.61
C ILE A 41 20.20 17.75 4.12
N GLU A 42 20.95 18.74 4.60
CA GLU A 42 21.19 18.94 6.03
C GLU A 42 19.91 19.28 6.79
N ASN A 43 19.01 20.08 6.21
CA ASN A 43 17.71 20.40 6.82
C ASN A 43 16.83 19.15 6.95
N VAL A 44 16.77 18.30 5.93
CA VAL A 44 16.02 17.04 5.99
C VAL A 44 16.63 16.10 7.03
N LEU A 45 17.96 15.96 7.06
CA LEU A 45 18.67 15.18 8.09
C LEU A 45 18.39 15.68 9.50
N ALA A 46 18.26 17.00 9.70
CA ALA A 46 17.94 17.57 11.00
C ALA A 46 16.51 17.28 11.45
N GLN A 47 15.59 17.06 10.51
CA GLN A 47 14.18 16.74 10.77
C GLN A 47 13.91 15.23 10.91
N ILE A 48 14.86 14.39 10.48
CA ILE A 48 14.72 12.94 10.56
C ILE A 48 14.64 12.50 12.02
N PRO A 49 13.59 11.73 12.38
CA PRO A 49 13.43 11.25 13.75
C PRO A 49 14.58 10.33 14.20
N PRO A 50 14.97 10.40 15.48
CA PRO A 50 16.18 9.74 15.98
C PRO A 50 16.05 8.22 16.09
N SER A 51 14.83 7.69 16.19
CA SER A 51 14.58 6.25 16.27
C SER A 51 13.69 5.75 15.14
N LEU A 52 13.71 4.42 14.92
CA LEU A 52 12.82 3.77 13.97
C LEU A 52 11.34 3.91 14.36
N GLU A 53 11.05 3.90 15.66
CA GLU A 53 9.68 4.09 16.16
C GLU A 53 9.18 5.51 15.92
N ASP A 54 9.99 6.52 16.20
CA ASP A 54 9.64 7.93 15.93
C ASP A 54 9.47 8.16 14.42
N LEU A 55 10.26 7.46 13.59
CA LEU A 55 10.15 7.50 12.14
C LEU A 55 8.82 6.88 11.68
N TYR A 56 8.37 5.76 12.27
CA TYR A 56 7.02 5.24 12.04
C TYR A 56 5.92 6.16 12.51
N GLN A 57 6.07 6.80 13.68
CA GLN A 57 5.11 7.78 14.18
C GLN A 57 4.96 8.96 13.23
N ASP A 58 6.07 9.52 12.74
CA ASP A 58 6.07 10.64 11.81
C ASP A 58 5.39 10.26 10.47
N MET A 59 5.66 9.07 9.93
CA MET A 59 4.96 8.59 8.73
C MET A 59 3.46 8.39 8.97
N LEU A 60 3.06 7.78 10.09
CA LEU A 60 1.64 7.63 10.42
C LEU A 60 0.96 8.99 10.60
N PHE A 61 1.62 9.94 11.27
CA PHE A 61 1.12 11.30 11.44
C PHE A 61 0.92 11.98 10.08
N LYS A 62 1.90 11.89 9.18
CA LYS A 62 1.81 12.42 7.80
C LYS A 62 0.69 11.76 6.99
N ILE A 63 0.31 10.52 7.28
CA ILE A 63 -0.88 9.90 6.68
C ILE A 63 -2.14 10.55 7.28
N VAL A 64 -2.26 10.56 8.61
CA VAL A 64 -3.43 11.06 9.35
C VAL A 64 -3.73 12.55 9.10
N ASP A 65 -2.70 13.37 8.93
CA ASP A 65 -2.79 14.81 8.71
C ASP A 65 -3.31 15.19 7.31
N LYS A 66 -3.49 14.20 6.42
CA LYS A 66 -4.13 14.40 5.10
C LYS A 66 -5.65 14.56 5.25
N SER A 67 -6.42 14.06 4.29
CA SER A 67 -7.88 14.05 4.32
C SER A 67 -8.41 12.80 5.03
N SER A 68 -9.63 12.86 5.56
CA SER A 68 -10.26 11.67 6.16
C SER A 68 -10.39 10.53 5.17
N GLU A 69 -10.61 10.83 3.88
CA GLU A 69 -10.68 9.83 2.82
C GLU A 69 -9.33 9.14 2.60
N SER A 70 -8.23 9.90 2.56
CA SER A 70 -6.88 9.32 2.49
C SER A 70 -6.56 8.45 3.69
N ASN A 71 -7.00 8.85 4.90
CA ASN A 71 -6.82 8.06 6.12
C ASN A 71 -7.57 6.73 6.05
N LEU A 72 -8.82 6.76 5.59
CA LEU A 72 -9.64 5.55 5.40
C LEU A 72 -9.04 4.64 4.34
N LEU A 73 -8.53 5.20 3.23
CA LEU A 73 -7.86 4.42 2.19
C LEU A 73 -6.59 3.76 2.72
N ALA A 74 -5.77 4.49 3.48
CA ALA A 74 -4.58 3.93 4.11
C ALA A 74 -4.94 2.79 5.07
N GLY A 75 -5.95 3.00 5.93
CA GLY A 75 -6.43 1.98 6.85
C GLY A 75 -7.01 0.76 6.13
N TYR A 76 -7.69 0.97 5.00
CA TYR A 76 -8.19 -0.10 4.14
C TYR A 76 -7.05 -0.93 3.54
N VAL A 77 -6.04 -0.28 2.96
CA VAL A 77 -4.85 -0.96 2.41
C VAL A 77 -4.09 -1.73 3.50
N PHE A 78 -3.88 -1.12 4.67
CA PHE A 78 -3.23 -1.81 5.78
C PHE A 78 -4.03 -3.02 6.26
N SER A 79 -5.36 -2.94 6.29
CA SER A 79 -6.21 -4.08 6.66
C SER A 79 -5.98 -5.27 5.72
N TRP A 80 -5.96 -5.03 4.41
CA TRP A 80 -5.63 -6.07 3.41
C TRP A 80 -4.24 -6.68 3.66
N LEU A 81 -3.21 -5.87 3.90
CA LEU A 81 -1.84 -6.35 4.09
C LEU A 81 -1.61 -7.01 5.46
N ILE A 82 -2.44 -6.69 6.46
CA ILE A 82 -2.35 -7.26 7.81
C ILE A 82 -3.07 -8.60 7.87
N PHE A 83 -4.29 -8.69 7.33
CA PHE A 83 -5.22 -9.81 7.52
C PHE A 83 -5.29 -10.79 6.35
N ALA A 84 -4.71 -10.48 5.18
CA ALA A 84 -4.60 -11.47 4.12
C ALA A 84 -3.75 -12.68 4.57
N ASP A 85 -4.24 -13.88 4.25
CA ASP A 85 -3.55 -15.15 4.55
C ASP A 85 -2.20 -15.27 3.82
N LYS A 86 -2.12 -14.67 2.63
CA LYS A 86 -0.92 -14.69 1.78
C LYS A 86 -0.55 -13.28 1.37
N THR A 87 0.73 -13.08 1.07
CA THR A 87 1.21 -11.84 0.47
C THR A 87 0.46 -11.57 -0.83
N LEU A 88 -0.17 -10.40 -0.90
CA LEU A 88 -0.98 -10.01 -2.03
C LEU A 88 -0.10 -9.60 -3.21
N LYS A 89 -0.58 -9.90 -4.41
CA LYS A 89 0.00 -9.42 -5.65
C LYS A 89 -0.47 -8.01 -5.97
N VAL A 90 0.28 -7.30 -6.80
CA VAL A 90 -0.08 -5.96 -7.30
C VAL A 90 -1.44 -5.99 -8.02
N CYS A 91 -1.74 -7.03 -8.80
CA CYS A 91 -3.03 -7.17 -9.47
C CYS A 91 -4.21 -7.34 -8.50
N GLU A 92 -4.00 -8.08 -7.40
CA GLU A 92 -5.00 -8.30 -6.36
C GLU A 92 -5.25 -7.00 -5.57
N ILE A 93 -4.19 -6.28 -5.21
CA ILE A 93 -4.29 -4.98 -4.54
C ILE A 93 -5.00 -3.95 -5.41
N ARG A 94 -4.76 -3.92 -6.73
CA ARG A 94 -5.48 -3.02 -7.63
C ARG A 94 -6.98 -3.29 -7.59
N ASP A 95 -7.36 -4.55 -7.56
CA ASP A 95 -8.76 -4.97 -7.53
C ASP A 95 -9.39 -4.69 -6.15
N ALA A 96 -8.63 -4.86 -5.06
CA ALA A 96 -9.04 -4.42 -3.73
C ALA A 96 -9.26 -2.89 -3.67
N LEU A 97 -8.35 -2.10 -4.23
CA LEU A 97 -8.49 -0.64 -4.31
C LEU A 97 -9.74 -0.22 -5.10
N ALA A 98 -10.11 -0.96 -6.16
CA ALA A 98 -11.33 -0.72 -6.91
C ALA A 98 -12.61 -0.97 -6.07
N MET A 99 -12.52 -1.79 -5.03
CA MET A 99 -13.61 -2.06 -4.09
C MET A 99 -13.68 -1.05 -2.94
N PHE A 100 -12.73 -0.10 -2.85
CA PHE A 100 -12.75 0.91 -1.80
C PHE A 100 -13.98 1.81 -1.93
N GLY A 101 -14.80 1.87 -0.87
CA GLY A 101 -16.04 2.65 -0.86
C GLY A 101 -17.23 1.98 -1.54
N TRP A 102 -17.07 0.74 -2.05
CA TRP A 102 -18.19 -0.01 -2.62
C TRP A 102 -19.26 -0.31 -1.55
N SER A 103 -20.55 -0.21 -1.94
CA SER A 103 -21.67 -0.52 -1.05
C SER A 103 -22.87 -1.08 -1.83
N LYS A 104 -23.44 -2.17 -1.32
CA LYS A 104 -24.66 -2.81 -1.86
C LYS A 104 -25.90 -1.91 -1.77
N ALA A 105 -25.89 -0.91 -0.87
CA ALA A 105 -27.01 0.03 -0.68
C ALA A 105 -27.15 1.05 -1.82
N SER A 106 -26.09 1.22 -2.62
CA SER A 106 -26.13 1.94 -3.89
C SER A 106 -25.97 0.92 -5.01
N PRO A 107 -27.04 0.20 -5.39
CA PRO A 107 -26.97 -0.61 -6.58
C PRO A 107 -26.67 0.35 -7.73
N HIS A 108 -25.81 -0.04 -8.67
CA HIS A 108 -25.65 0.48 -10.03
C HIS A 108 -24.19 0.76 -10.39
N GLU A 109 -23.63 -0.14 -11.18
CA GLU A 109 -23.09 0.14 -12.52
C GLU A 109 -22.85 -1.23 -13.14
N ASP A 110 -23.48 -1.53 -14.28
CA ASP A 110 -22.94 -2.59 -15.14
C ASP A 110 -21.49 -2.18 -15.38
N ASN A 111 -20.52 -3.06 -15.05
CA ASN A 111 -19.09 -2.80 -15.19
C ASN A 111 -18.39 -2.01 -14.07
N TYR A 112 -18.94 -1.98 -12.83
CA TYR A 112 -18.36 -1.24 -11.69
C TYR A 112 -16.85 -1.43 -11.52
N LEU A 113 -16.35 -2.68 -11.59
CA LEU A 113 -14.93 -2.96 -11.37
C LEU A 113 -14.06 -2.26 -12.41
N ASN A 114 -14.49 -2.26 -13.67
CA ASN A 114 -13.75 -1.62 -14.75
C ASN A 114 -13.83 -0.09 -14.71
N SER A 115 -14.90 0.48 -14.14
CA SER A 115 -14.99 1.93 -13.88
C SER A 115 -14.06 2.39 -12.75
N HIS A 116 -13.80 1.54 -11.75
CA HIS A 116 -13.09 1.91 -10.53
C HIS A 116 -11.65 1.38 -10.43
N ARG A 117 -11.25 0.42 -11.27
CA ARG A 117 -9.85 -0.03 -11.37
C ARG A 117 -8.94 1.10 -11.80
N LEU A 118 -7.79 1.22 -11.14
CA LEU A 118 -6.73 2.14 -11.55
C LEU A 118 -6.32 1.86 -13.00
N ILE A 119 -6.43 2.89 -13.85
CA ILE A 119 -6.14 2.81 -15.29
C ILE A 119 -4.72 2.27 -15.52
N GLN A 120 -4.62 1.35 -16.46
CA GLN A 120 -3.37 0.77 -16.93
C GLN A 120 -3.10 1.21 -18.35
N ILE A 121 -1.88 1.66 -18.61
CA ILE A 121 -1.43 1.99 -19.96
C ILE A 121 -0.42 0.91 -20.37
N GLY A 122 -0.88 -0.05 -21.17
CA GLY A 122 -0.09 -1.22 -21.54
C GLY A 122 0.26 -2.08 -20.31
N THR A 123 1.55 -2.40 -20.14
CA THR A 123 2.08 -3.18 -19.02
C THR A 123 2.55 -2.32 -17.85
N ASN A 124 2.18 -1.03 -17.81
CA ASN A 124 2.65 -0.11 -16.78
C ASN A 124 1.74 -0.16 -15.53
N TRP A 125 2.28 -0.70 -14.44
CA TRP A 125 1.62 -0.79 -13.14
C TRP A 125 2.08 0.27 -12.13
N GLU A 126 2.86 1.27 -12.55
CA GLU A 126 3.36 2.35 -11.68
C GLU A 126 2.22 3.17 -11.04
N ARG A 127 1.02 3.20 -11.63
CA ARG A 127 -0.14 3.85 -11.00
C ARG A 127 -0.56 3.18 -9.70
N VAL A 128 -0.44 1.85 -9.60
CA VAL A 128 -0.75 1.13 -8.35
C VAL A 128 0.30 1.46 -7.30
N LYS A 129 1.58 1.46 -7.68
CA LYS A 129 2.69 1.89 -6.81
C LYS A 129 2.51 3.31 -6.30
N TRP A 130 2.14 4.24 -7.19
CA TRP A 130 1.87 5.63 -6.83
C TRP A 130 0.70 5.72 -5.84
N ALA A 131 -0.42 5.06 -6.12
CA ALA A 131 -1.58 5.06 -5.23
C ALA A 131 -1.24 4.49 -3.84
N LEU A 132 -0.46 3.42 -3.77
CA LEU A 132 0.01 2.85 -2.51
C LEU A 132 0.93 3.80 -1.76
N ASN A 133 1.86 4.46 -2.44
CA ASN A 133 2.77 5.41 -1.83
C ASN A 133 2.02 6.65 -1.30
N GLU A 134 1.06 7.16 -2.07
CA GLU A 134 0.22 8.28 -1.67
C GLU A 134 -0.66 7.94 -0.46
N ALA A 135 -1.28 6.75 -0.46
CA ALA A 135 -2.13 6.33 0.65
C ALA A 135 -1.31 6.01 1.91
N CYS A 136 -0.22 5.24 1.77
CA CYS A 136 0.45 4.59 2.90
C CYS A 136 1.76 5.27 3.32
N GLY A 137 2.11 6.43 2.75
CA GLY A 137 3.24 7.25 3.22
C GLY A 137 4.60 6.54 3.17
N GLY A 138 4.78 5.58 2.26
CA GLY A 138 6.03 4.81 2.13
C GLY A 138 6.19 3.63 3.10
N LEU A 139 5.18 3.34 3.93
CA LEU A 139 5.15 2.13 4.79
C LEU A 139 4.81 0.84 4.02
N VAL A 140 4.39 0.97 2.77
CA VAL A 140 4.10 -0.14 1.86
C VAL A 140 5.07 -0.10 0.70
N GLU A 141 5.59 -1.27 0.32
CA GLU A 141 6.47 -1.44 -0.82
C GLU A 141 6.01 -2.55 -1.75
N ILE A 142 6.50 -2.50 -2.98
CA ILE A 142 6.32 -3.54 -3.99
C ILE A 142 7.65 -4.27 -4.14
N VAL A 143 7.60 -5.58 -3.99
CA VAL A 143 8.75 -6.48 -4.10
C VAL A 143 8.58 -7.38 -5.32
N PRO A 144 9.62 -7.53 -6.16
CA PRO A 144 9.57 -8.40 -7.30
C PRO A 144 9.30 -9.85 -6.90
N ASN A 145 8.37 -10.52 -7.60
CA ASN A 145 8.11 -11.95 -7.36
C ASN A 145 9.30 -12.82 -7.83
N GLU A 146 9.96 -12.40 -8.91
CA GLU A 146 11.17 -13.05 -9.40
C GLU A 146 12.41 -12.26 -8.99
N LYS A 147 13.48 -12.98 -8.62
CA LYS A 147 14.79 -12.35 -8.39
C LYS A 147 15.19 -11.58 -9.65
N PRO A 148 15.46 -10.27 -9.57
CA PRO A 148 15.83 -9.51 -10.74
C PRO A 148 17.10 -10.12 -11.34
N ALA A 149 17.03 -10.46 -12.63
CA ALA A 149 18.24 -10.73 -13.40
C ALA A 149 19.19 -9.52 -13.26
N ILE A 150 20.50 -9.74 -13.35
CA ILE A 150 21.52 -8.69 -13.20
C ILE A 150 21.24 -7.49 -14.14
N SER A 151 20.64 -7.74 -15.30
CA SER A 151 20.20 -6.72 -16.26
C SER A 151 19.06 -5.82 -15.75
N LYS A 152 18.19 -6.29 -14.84
CA LYS A 152 17.12 -5.50 -14.20
C LYS A 152 17.61 -4.65 -13.03
N LEU A 153 18.80 -4.90 -12.48
CA LEU A 153 19.37 -4.08 -11.39
C LEU A 153 19.87 -2.71 -11.88
N LEU A 154 20.15 -2.58 -13.19
CA LEU A 154 20.70 -1.36 -13.80
C LEU A 154 19.62 -0.43 -14.39
N ASN A 155 18.38 -0.92 -14.56
CA ASN A 155 17.25 -0.15 -15.07
C ASN A 155 16.23 0.08 -13.94
N GLU A 156 15.49 1.20 -13.98
CA GLU A 156 14.34 1.40 -13.09
C GLU A 156 13.40 0.20 -13.21
N GLN A 157 13.23 -0.53 -12.11
CA GLN A 157 12.45 -1.74 -12.08
C GLN A 157 10.98 -1.42 -12.32
N THR A 158 10.46 -1.85 -13.45
CA THR A 158 9.05 -1.70 -13.81
C THR A 158 8.21 -2.61 -12.93
N VAL A 159 7.20 -2.05 -12.27
CA VAL A 159 6.24 -2.84 -11.48
C VAL A 159 5.45 -3.77 -12.40
N GLY A 160 5.38 -5.05 -12.02
CA GLY A 160 4.58 -6.08 -12.68
C GLY A 160 3.30 -6.44 -11.90
N PRO A 161 2.33 -7.12 -12.57
CA PRO A 161 1.09 -7.58 -11.93
C PRO A 161 1.30 -8.62 -10.84
N ASP A 162 2.29 -9.49 -11.04
CA ASP A 162 2.59 -10.61 -10.16
C ASP A 162 3.58 -10.28 -9.06
N ASP A 163 4.13 -9.05 -9.04
CA ASP A 163 4.96 -8.57 -7.94
C ASP A 163 4.14 -8.52 -6.65
N PHE A 164 4.81 -8.64 -5.53
CA PHE A 164 4.18 -8.69 -4.21
C PHE A 164 4.08 -7.30 -3.58
N VAL A 165 2.99 -7.06 -2.87
CA VAL A 165 2.78 -5.87 -2.05
C VAL A 165 2.92 -6.28 -0.59
N GLN A 166 3.75 -5.57 0.15
CA GLN A 166 3.98 -5.83 1.57
C GLN A 166 4.21 -4.55 2.35
N ILE A 167 4.02 -4.63 3.67
CA ILE A 167 4.52 -3.61 4.58
C ILE A 167 6.05 -3.69 4.57
N ILE A 168 6.72 -2.54 4.59
CA ILE A 168 8.18 -2.40 4.41
C ILE A 168 9.00 -3.30 5.35
N HIS A 169 8.47 -3.62 6.53
CA HIS A 169 9.11 -4.52 7.48
C HIS A 169 8.13 -5.05 8.53
N GLN A 170 8.46 -6.17 9.17
CA GLN A 170 7.64 -6.76 10.24
C GLN A 170 7.45 -5.77 11.42
N THR A 171 8.50 -5.05 11.82
CA THR A 171 8.40 -4.04 12.90
C THR A 171 7.46 -2.89 12.55
N ALA A 172 7.35 -2.51 11.28
CA ALA A 172 6.38 -1.52 10.83
C ALA A 172 4.96 -2.09 10.89
N LYS A 173 4.77 -3.37 10.51
CA LYS A 173 3.48 -4.06 10.63
C LYS A 173 3.02 -4.10 12.10
N ASP A 174 3.90 -4.53 13.00
CA ASP A 174 3.60 -4.60 14.44
C ASP A 174 3.27 -3.21 14.99
N PHE A 175 4.02 -2.19 14.58
CA PHE A 175 3.78 -0.81 14.97
C PHE A 175 2.40 -0.29 14.50
N ILE A 176 2.02 -0.57 13.25
CA ILE A 176 0.71 -0.18 12.68
C ILE A 176 -0.43 -0.90 13.41
N VAL A 177 -0.29 -2.18 13.74
CA VAL A 177 -1.32 -2.92 14.49
C VAL A 177 -1.58 -2.30 15.86
N VAL A 178 -0.54 -1.77 16.51
CA VAL A 178 -0.69 -1.15 17.83
C VAL A 178 -1.21 0.29 17.72
N ASN A 179 -0.68 1.08 16.79
CA ASN A 179 -0.85 2.54 16.75
C ASN A 179 -1.80 3.03 15.63
N GLY A 180 -2.22 2.15 14.72
CA GLY A 180 -3.00 2.49 13.51
C GLY A 180 -4.50 2.69 13.73
N SER A 181 -4.99 2.63 14.97
CA SER A 181 -6.41 2.81 15.31
C SER A 181 -7.04 4.11 14.79
N SER A 182 -6.22 5.14 14.59
CA SER A 182 -6.61 6.44 14.04
C SER A 182 -6.87 6.40 12.52
N LEU A 183 -6.31 5.43 11.80
CA LEU A 183 -6.47 5.27 10.35
C LEU A 183 -7.76 4.54 10.00
N SER A 184 -8.05 3.46 10.70
CA SER A 184 -9.36 2.81 10.63
C SER A 184 -9.65 2.03 11.91
N ARG A 185 -10.93 1.99 12.29
CA ARG A 185 -11.40 1.13 13.37
C ARG A 185 -11.13 -0.36 13.11
N SER A 186 -10.98 -0.73 11.84
CA SER A 186 -10.79 -2.09 11.35
C SER A 186 -9.43 -2.68 11.66
N ILE A 187 -8.39 -1.86 11.90
CA ILE A 187 -7.02 -2.34 12.17
C ILE A 187 -6.89 -3.02 13.54
N ASN A 188 -7.76 -2.74 14.53
CA ASN A 188 -7.52 -3.15 15.91
C ASN A 188 -8.35 -4.33 16.46
N ASN A 189 -9.45 -4.77 15.84
CA ASN A 189 -10.45 -5.58 16.57
C ASN A 189 -11.09 -6.75 15.77
N GLY A 190 -10.39 -7.38 14.83
CA GLY A 190 -10.94 -8.50 14.03
C GLY A 190 -11.96 -8.08 12.96
N GLN A 191 -12.57 -6.90 13.11
CA GLN A 191 -13.43 -6.26 12.10
C GLN A 191 -12.73 -6.10 10.74
N GLY A 192 -11.41 -5.87 10.72
CA GLY A 192 -10.65 -5.78 9.47
C GLY A 192 -10.62 -7.08 8.67
N LEU A 193 -10.70 -8.24 9.32
CA LEU A 193 -10.84 -9.51 8.61
C LEU A 193 -12.24 -9.63 7.99
N ASP A 194 -13.28 -9.28 8.75
CA ASP A 194 -14.66 -9.30 8.25
C ASP A 194 -14.86 -8.35 7.07
N ASP A 195 -14.25 -7.16 7.13
CA ASP A 195 -14.29 -6.16 6.06
C ASP A 195 -13.58 -6.67 4.78
N VAL A 196 -12.42 -7.32 4.93
CA VAL A 196 -11.70 -7.94 3.81
C VAL A 196 -12.51 -9.10 3.21
N LEU A 197 -13.10 -9.96 4.04
CA LEU A 197 -13.94 -11.07 3.59
C LEU A 197 -15.19 -10.59 2.86
N ALA A 198 -15.86 -9.56 3.39
CA ALA A 198 -17.00 -8.94 2.73
C ALA A 198 -16.60 -8.36 1.37
N ALA A 199 -15.47 -7.65 1.29
CA ALA A 199 -14.96 -7.12 0.04
C ALA A 199 -14.65 -8.23 -0.98
N CYS A 200 -14.04 -9.35 -0.55
CA CYS A 200 -13.83 -10.53 -1.40
C CYS A 200 -15.15 -11.09 -1.95
N TYR A 201 -16.15 -11.28 -1.09
CA TYR A 201 -17.46 -11.81 -1.49
C TYR A 201 -18.11 -10.92 -2.56
N HIS A 202 -18.12 -9.60 -2.33
CA HIS A 202 -18.71 -8.65 -3.27
C HIS A 202 -17.91 -8.53 -4.58
N TYR A 203 -16.58 -8.59 -4.51
CA TYR A 203 -15.75 -8.64 -5.70
C TYR A 203 -16.10 -9.85 -6.57
N LEU A 204 -16.24 -11.03 -5.97
CA LEU A 204 -16.62 -12.24 -6.71
C LEU A 204 -18.01 -12.09 -7.34
N GLU A 205 -18.99 -11.58 -6.60
CA GLU A 205 -20.35 -11.30 -7.11
C GLU A 205 -20.29 -10.39 -8.35
N LEU A 206 -19.51 -9.31 -8.31
CA LEU A 206 -19.33 -8.39 -9.44
C LEU A 206 -18.57 -9.04 -10.62
N ALA A 207 -17.44 -9.68 -10.34
CA ALA A 207 -16.58 -10.28 -11.38
C ALA A 207 -17.31 -11.38 -12.15
N PHE A 208 -18.11 -12.21 -11.47
CA PHE A 208 -18.92 -13.24 -12.12
C PHE A 208 -20.06 -12.65 -12.97
N ASN A 209 -20.71 -11.59 -12.48
CA ASN A 209 -21.77 -10.92 -13.23
C ASN A 209 -21.24 -10.24 -14.52
N GLU A 210 -20.05 -9.65 -14.46
CA GLU A 210 -19.37 -9.09 -15.64
C GLU A 210 -18.95 -10.16 -16.65
N MET A 211 -18.55 -11.35 -16.20
CA MET A 211 -18.07 -12.43 -17.09
C MET A 211 -19.17 -13.16 -17.86
N HIS A 212 -20.41 -13.19 -17.37
CA HIS A 212 -21.43 -14.10 -17.92
C HIS A 212 -22.70 -13.42 -18.45
N GLY A 213 -22.85 -12.10 -18.27
CA GLY A 213 -24.13 -11.45 -18.47
C GLY A 213 -25.24 -12.08 -17.60
N ASN A 214 -26.44 -11.51 -17.62
CA ASN A 214 -27.53 -11.80 -16.68
C ASN A 214 -27.99 -13.29 -16.52
N SER A 215 -27.41 -14.26 -17.24
CA SER A 215 -27.78 -15.68 -17.19
C SER A 215 -27.10 -16.48 -16.05
N ALA A 216 -25.96 -16.04 -15.51
CA ALA A 216 -25.21 -16.79 -14.48
C ALA A 216 -25.70 -16.61 -13.03
N ASN A 217 -26.58 -15.63 -12.79
CA ASN A 217 -27.07 -15.27 -11.46
C ASN A 217 -27.77 -16.44 -10.73
N LYS A 218 -28.33 -17.41 -11.47
CA LYS A 218 -28.96 -18.62 -10.88
C LYS A 218 -27.96 -19.66 -10.36
N SER A 219 -26.83 -19.83 -11.03
CA SER A 219 -25.83 -20.83 -10.61
C SER A 219 -24.98 -20.34 -9.45
N LEU A 220 -24.73 -19.03 -9.35
CA LEU A 220 -23.99 -18.44 -8.24
C LEU A 220 -24.79 -18.46 -6.94
N GLY A 221 -26.10 -18.17 -7.00
CA GLY A 221 -26.99 -18.28 -5.84
C GLY A 221 -26.98 -19.68 -5.22
N HIS A 222 -27.03 -20.72 -6.05
CA HIS A 222 -26.95 -22.11 -5.57
C HIS A 222 -25.59 -22.49 -4.97
N PHE A 223 -24.49 -21.88 -5.40
CA PHE A 223 -23.16 -22.13 -4.82
C PHE A 223 -22.97 -21.37 -3.50
N ILE A 224 -23.49 -20.16 -3.41
CA ILE A 224 -23.41 -19.30 -2.22
C ILE A 224 -24.30 -19.85 -1.09
N ASP A 225 -25.50 -20.33 -1.41
CA ASP A 225 -26.39 -20.98 -0.43
C ASP A 225 -25.80 -22.28 0.18
N GLY A 226 -24.78 -22.86 -0.46
CA GLY A 226 -24.06 -24.04 0.05
C GLY A 226 -22.87 -23.72 0.97
N LEU A 227 -22.53 -22.44 1.16
CA LEU A 227 -21.40 -21.98 1.99
C LEU A 227 -21.83 -21.39 3.35
N GLN A 228 -23.14 -21.32 3.63
CA GLN A 228 -23.72 -20.99 4.95
C GLN A 228 -24.04 -22.26 5.74
#